data_AF-A0AAV0J4Q8-F1
#
_entry.id   AF-A0AAV0J4Q8-F1
#
_cell.length_a   1.000
_cell.length_b   1.000
_cell.length_c   1.000
_cell.angle_alpha   90.00
_cell.angle_beta   90.00
_cell.angle_gamma   90.00
#
_symmetry.space_group_name_H-M   'P 1'
#
loop_
_entity.id
_entity.type
_entity.pdbx_description
1 polymer ?
#
loop_
_entity_poly.entity_id
_entity_poly.type
_entity_poly.pdbx_seq_one_letter_code
_entity_poly.pdbx_strand_id
1 'polypeptide(L)' 'MELGNMQTWVSAALTDEDTCVDGLEGSAMNGKVRDEIRRRVVWVAQLTSNSLALINRL' A
#
# COMPACT_ATOMS: atom_id res chain seq x y z
N MET A 1 17.69 5.06 -12.42
CA MET A 1 16.54 4.18 -12.08
C MET A 1 15.75 4.01 -13.36
N GLU A 2 15.46 2.78 -13.76
CA GLU A 2 14.78 2.45 -15.02
C GLU A 2 13.26 2.38 -14.80
N LEU A 3 12.45 2.75 -15.81
CA LEU A 3 10.98 2.82 -15.69
C LEU A 3 10.36 1.46 -15.30
N GLY A 4 10.84 0.36 -15.88
CA GLY A 4 10.37 -0.99 -15.54
C GLY A 4 10.66 -1.39 -14.09
N ASN A 5 11.80 -0.98 -13.54
CA ASN A 5 12.12 -1.19 -12.13
C ASN A 5 11.20 -0.37 -11.22
N MET A 6 10.88 0.88 -11.60
CA MET A 6 9.91 1.70 -10.85
C MET A 6 8.52 1.08 -10.85
N GLN A 7 8.03 0.63 -12.00
CA GLN A 7 6.73 -0.04 -12.09
C GLN A 7 6.67 -1.29 -11.20
N THR A 8 7.73 -2.09 -11.21
CA THR A 8 7.83 -3.32 -10.40
C THR A 8 7.79 -2.99 -8.90
N TRP A 9 8.60 -2.05 -8.44
CA TRP A 9 8.67 -1.69 -7.02
C TRP A 9 7.40 -1.02 -6.52
N VAL A 10 6.79 -0.14 -7.31
CA VAL A 10 5.54 0.52 -6.91
C VAL A 10 4.37 -0.46 -6.89
N SER A 11 4.33 -1.43 -7.82
CA SER A 11 3.31 -2.50 -7.78
C SER A 11 3.49 -3.42 -6.57
N ALA A 12 4.74 -3.74 -6.22
CA ALA A 12 5.04 -4.52 -5.02
C ALA A 12 4.63 -3.76 -3.74
N ALA A 13 4.96 -2.47 -3.63
CA ALA A 13 4.54 -1.65 -2.50
C ALA A 13 3.01 -1.64 -2.31
N LEU A 14 2.25 -1.52 -3.41
CA LEU A 14 0.78 -1.56 -3.35
C LEU A 14 0.27 -2.91 -2.83
N THR A 15 0.92 -4.00 -3.24
CA THR A 15 0.59 -5.36 -2.78
C THR A 15 0.91 -5.55 -1.30
N ASP A 16 2.03 -5.00 -0.83
CA ASP A 16 2.44 -5.04 0.58
C ASP A 16 1.46 -4.26 1.47
N GLU A 17 0.95 -3.12 0.99
CA GLU A 17 -0.05 -2.32 1.70
C GLU A 17 -1.39 -3.05 1.82
N ASP A 18 -1.87 -3.68 0.75
CA ASP A 18 -3.08 -4.51 0.78
C ASP A 18 -2.91 -5.70 1.74
N THR A 19 -1.78 -6.41 1.63
CA THR A 19 -1.44 -7.55 2.51
C THR A 19 -1.32 -7.11 3.98
N CYS A 20 -0.83 -5.90 4.23
CA CYS A 20 -0.76 -5.34 5.58
C CYS A 20 -2.16 -5.18 6.18
N VAL A 21 -3.12 -4.62 5.43
CA VAL A 21 -4.51 -4.46 5.91
C VAL A 21 -5.15 -5.81 6.19
N ASP A 22 -4.98 -6.80 5.31
CA ASP A 22 -5.51 -8.15 5.50
C ASP A 22 -4.93 -8.81 6.77
N GLY A 23 -3.62 -8.63 7.01
CA GLY A 23 -2.95 -9.13 8.20
C GLY A 23 -3.45 -8.53 9.52
N LEU A 24 -4.07 -7.35 9.48
CA LEU A 24 -4.64 -6.69 10.66
C LEU A 24 -5.98 -7.31 11.08
N GLU A 25 -6.76 -7.88 10.16
CA GLU A 25 -8.12 -8.36 10.44
C GLU A 25 -8.15 -9.53 11.44
N GLY A 26 -7.09 -10.35 11.47
CA GLY A 26 -6.93 -11.48 12.41
C GLY A 26 -6.10 -11.18 13.66
N SER A 27 -5.63 -9.95 13.84
CA SER A 27 -4.69 -9.62 14.92
C SER A 27 -5.38 -9.40 16.27
N ALA A 28 -4.81 -9.95 17.35
CA ALA A 28 -5.27 -9.76 18.74
C ALA A 28 -4.86 -8.38 19.31
N MET A 29 -4.91 -7.32 18.50
CA MET A 29 -4.53 -5.96 18.88
C MET A 29 -5.72 -5.11 19.31
N ASN A 30 -5.44 -3.98 19.97
CA ASN A 30 -6.48 -3.01 20.31
C ASN A 30 -7.17 -2.47 19.05
N GLY A 31 -8.51 -2.51 19.02
CA GLY A 31 -9.30 -2.09 17.85
C GLY A 31 -9.06 -0.64 17.41
N LYS A 32 -8.85 0.30 18.34
CA LYS A 32 -8.55 1.70 17.98
C LYS A 32 -7.19 1.83 17.30
N VAL A 33 -6.18 1.11 17.82
CA VAL A 33 -4.84 1.09 17.22
C VAL A 33 -4.90 0.47 15.84
N ARG A 34 -5.63 -0.64 15.68
CA ARG A 34 -5.87 -1.28 14.38
C ARG A 34 -6.47 -0.31 13.36
N ASP A 35 -7.51 0.41 13.75
CA ASP A 35 -8.21 1.34 12.87
C ASP A 35 -7.32 2.53 12.47
N GLU A 36 -6.46 3.00 13.38
CA GLU A 36 -5.47 4.04 13.06
C GLU A 36 -4.40 3.55 12.08
N ILE A 37 -3.88 2.32 12.27
CA ILE A 37 -2.92 1.72 11.33
C ILE A 37 -3.59 1.56 9.96
N ARG A 38 -4.77 0.93 9.90
CA ARG A 38 -5.52 0.73 8.66
C ARG A 38 -5.75 2.05 7.91
N ARG A 39 -6.16 3.11 8.61
CA ARG A 39 -6.35 4.43 8.01
C ARG A 39 -5.08 4.97 7.35
N ARG A 40 -3.93 4.80 8.00
CA ARG A 40 -2.63 5.25 7.46
C ARG A 40 -2.22 4.42 6.26
N VAL A 41 -2.32 3.08 6.34
CA VAL A 41 -1.93 2.18 5.25
C VAL A 41 -2.78 2.42 4.01
N VAL A 42 -4.11 2.56 4.15
CA VAL A 42 -5.01 2.88 3.03
C VAL A 42 -4.65 4.23 2.39
N TRP A 43 -4.24 5.21 3.18
CA TRP A 43 -3.82 6.50 2.65
C TRP A 43 -2.53 6.39 1.83
N VAL A 44 -1.54 5.61 2.29
CA VAL A 44 -0.32 5.35 1.52
C VAL A 44 -0.64 4.56 0.25
N ALA A 45 -1.51 3.55 0.32
CA ALA A 45 -1.97 2.80 -0.85
C ALA A 45 -2.58 3.66 -1.95
N GLN A 46 -3.34 4.70 -1.57
CA GLN A 46 -3.85 5.65 -2.55
C GLN A 46 -2.73 6.44 -3.25
N LEU A 47 -1.69 6.84 -2.51
CA LEU A 47 -0.53 7.53 -3.09
C LEU A 47 0.31 6.61 -3.97
N THR A 48 0.51 5.37 -3.55
CA THR A 48 1.21 4.33 -4.31
C THR A 48 0.46 4.04 -5.61
N SER A 49 -0.87 3.89 -5.56
CA SER A 49 -1.73 3.71 -6.73
C SER A 49 -1.67 4.90 -7.70
N ASN A 50 -1.74 6.14 -7.19
CA ASN A 50 -1.57 7.34 -8.02
C ASN A 50 -0.20 7.37 -8.72
N SER A 51 0.85 6.98 -8.00
CA SER A 51 2.23 6.91 -8.54
C SER A 51 2.34 5.86 -9.64
N LEU A 52 1.74 4.67 -9.44
CA LEU A 52 1.68 3.62 -10.45
C LEU A 52 0.94 4.08 -11.71
N ALA A 53 -0.17 4.80 -11.53
CA ALA A 53 -0.94 5.35 -12.65
C ALA A 53 -0.13 6.37 -13.47
N LEU A 54 0.73 7.17 -12.82
CA LEU A 54 1.64 8.08 -13.52
C LEU A 54 2.74 7.31 -14.26
N ILE A 55 3.36 6.33 -13.61
CA ILE A 55 4.41 5.49 -14.21
C ILE A 55 3.91 4.78 -15.47
N ASN A 56 2.69 4.24 -15.43
CA ASN A 56 2.08 3.54 -16.57
C ASN A 56 1.73 4.48 -17.75
N ARG A 57 1.82 5.79 -17.57
CA ARG A 57 1.55 6.80 -18.62
C ARG A 57 2.81 7.46 -19.17
N LEU A 58 3.99 7.11 -18.64
CA LEU A 58 5.30 7.55 -19.12
C LEU A 58 5.88 6.53 -20.11
#